data_AF-A0A7W1QDR9-F1
#
_entry.id   AF-A0A7W1QDR9-F1
#
_cell.length_a   1.000
_cell.length_b   1.000
_cell.length_c   1.000
_cell.angle_alpha   90.00
_cell.angle_beta   90.00
_cell.angle_gamma   90.00
#
_symmetry.space_group_name_H-M   'P 1'
#
loop_
_entity.id
_entity.type
_entity.pdbx_description
1 polymer ?
#
loop_
_entity_poly.entity_id
_entity_poly.type
_entity_poly.pdbx_seq_one_letter_code
_entity_poly.pdbx_strand_id
1 'polypeptide(L)'
;MSITPATSEYRKLEQATTLAPLERLEAEDPLQELLTLNMGPHHPATHGVLRLLVTLEGEVVRDLKPIIGYVHTGIEKTAEDKSYWKAIPIVERMDYLAYYFNAMAFCGATETLLEVEVPPRAQYLRVIHLELNRIMSHLVWLGTSALDLGAMSMFWYCFRDRELILDLFEQSSGQRMHTRYIQVGGVAEDIPRGWVEKVREFTKQMPSRADQYND
;
A
#
# COMPACT_ATOMS: atom_id res chain seq x y z
N MET A 1 19.63 -20.80 -35.47
CA MET A 1 19.93 -19.45 -34.93
C MET A 1 19.52 -19.46 -33.47
N SER A 2 20.48 -19.79 -32.59
CA SER A 2 20.22 -19.91 -31.14
C SER A 2 19.97 -18.52 -30.58
N ILE A 3 18.74 -18.27 -30.14
CA ILE A 3 18.39 -17.06 -29.40
C ILE A 3 18.95 -17.26 -27.99
N THR A 4 20.23 -16.94 -27.82
CA THR A 4 20.79 -16.71 -26.48
C THR A 4 19.95 -15.59 -25.86
N PRO A 5 19.30 -15.79 -24.71
CA PRO A 5 18.51 -14.72 -24.11
C PRO A 5 19.50 -13.65 -23.70
N ALA A 6 19.52 -12.54 -24.47
CA ALA A 6 20.25 -11.35 -24.08
C ALA A 6 19.75 -10.97 -22.68
N THR A 7 20.63 -11.14 -21.70
CA THR A 7 20.42 -10.67 -20.34
C THR A 7 20.31 -9.16 -20.41
N SER A 8 19.06 -8.68 -20.53
CA SER A 8 18.70 -7.27 -20.44
C SER A 8 19.46 -6.63 -19.28
N GLU A 9 20.01 -5.43 -19.46
CA GLU A 9 20.66 -4.69 -18.37
C GLU A 9 19.78 -4.59 -17.12
N TYR A 10 18.45 -4.58 -17.33
CA TYR A 10 17.45 -4.67 -16.27
C TYR A 10 17.65 -5.88 -15.33
N ARG A 11 17.99 -7.06 -15.88
CA ARG A 11 18.24 -8.28 -15.09
C ARG A 11 19.60 -8.24 -14.37
N LYS A 12 20.57 -7.45 -14.84
CA LYS A 12 21.82 -7.21 -14.10
C LYS A 12 21.58 -6.34 -12.86
N LEU A 13 20.65 -5.38 -12.94
CA LEU A 13 20.21 -4.59 -11.78
C LEU A 13 19.47 -5.46 -10.75
N GLU A 14 18.67 -6.44 -11.19
CA GLU A 14 18.02 -7.42 -10.29
C GLU A 14 19.01 -8.37 -9.59
N GLN A 15 20.12 -8.72 -10.24
CA GLN A 15 21.17 -9.55 -9.62
C GLN A 15 22.02 -8.81 -8.58
N ALA A 16 21.94 -7.48 -8.52
CA ALA A 16 22.92 -6.67 -7.80
C ALA A 16 22.62 -6.47 -6.30
N THR A 17 21.44 -6.83 -5.77
CA THR A 17 21.09 -6.43 -4.39
C THR A 17 21.30 -7.52 -3.34
N THR A 18 21.30 -8.80 -3.72
CA THR A 18 21.39 -9.91 -2.75
C THR A 18 22.80 -10.49 -2.59
N LEU A 19 23.69 -10.30 -3.57
CA LEU A 19 25.01 -10.95 -3.63
C LEU A 19 26.17 -10.02 -4.01
N ALA A 20 25.95 -8.71 -4.19
CA ALA A 20 27.07 -7.79 -4.40
C ALA A 20 27.96 -7.77 -3.14
N PRO A 21 29.29 -7.90 -3.28
CA PRO A 21 30.20 -7.59 -2.20
C PRO A 21 29.92 -6.17 -1.78
N LEU A 22 29.52 -5.98 -0.52
CA LEU A 22 29.32 -4.64 0.02
C LEU A 22 30.65 -3.91 -0.08
N GLU A 23 30.72 -2.89 -0.95
CA GLU A 23 31.77 -1.88 -0.88
C GLU A 23 31.72 -1.30 0.53
N ARG A 24 32.70 -1.71 1.33
CA ARG A 24 32.90 -1.21 2.68
C ARG A 24 33.49 0.18 2.49
N LEU A 25 32.74 1.22 2.83
CA LEU A 25 33.27 2.57 2.89
C LEU A 25 34.47 2.53 3.85
N GLU A 26 35.65 2.84 3.34
CA GLU A 26 36.84 3.01 4.17
C GLU A 26 36.72 4.36 4.86
N ALA A 27 36.95 4.40 6.18
CA ALA A 27 36.91 5.64 6.93
C ALA A 27 38.00 6.60 6.39
N GLU A 28 37.62 7.85 6.08
CA GLU A 28 38.58 8.88 5.63
C GLU A 28 39.57 9.25 6.75
N ASP A 29 39.20 9.05 8.02
CA ASP A 29 40.04 9.24 9.20
C ASP A 29 40.25 7.90 9.94
N PRO A 30 41.49 7.43 10.16
CA PRO A 30 41.76 6.20 10.92
C PRO A 30 41.29 6.21 12.38
N LEU A 31 40.85 7.36 12.92
CA LEU A 31 40.22 7.47 14.24
C LEU A 31 38.69 7.30 14.23
N GLN A 32 38.04 7.31 13.06
CA GLN A 32 36.60 7.14 12.93
C GLN A 32 36.24 5.66 12.69
N GLU A 33 35.66 5.01 13.70
CA GLU A 33 35.13 3.66 13.58
C GLU A 33 33.73 3.68 12.95
N LEU A 34 33.61 3.12 11.74
CA LEU A 34 32.32 2.90 11.07
C LEU A 34 31.71 1.56 11.50
N LEU A 35 30.49 1.61 12.03
CA LEU A 35 29.70 0.42 12.40
C LEU A 35 28.65 0.13 11.34
N THR A 36 28.70 -1.05 10.72
CA THR A 36 27.62 -1.51 9.83
C THR A 36 26.63 -2.38 10.60
N LEU A 37 25.40 -1.90 10.76
CA LEU A 37 24.28 -2.58 11.39
C LEU A 37 23.30 -3.13 10.34
N ASN A 38 22.77 -4.33 10.59
CA ASN A 38 21.69 -4.91 9.79
C ASN A 38 20.37 -4.78 10.55
N MET A 39 19.47 -3.92 10.08
CA MET A 39 18.15 -3.68 10.66
C MET A 39 17.08 -4.39 9.83
N GLY A 40 16.33 -5.31 10.45
CA GLY A 40 15.33 -6.14 9.77
C GLY A 40 15.81 -7.58 9.47
N PRO A 41 15.03 -8.41 8.77
CA PRO A 41 13.75 -8.08 8.11
C PRO A 41 12.52 -8.13 9.04
N HIS A 42 12.68 -8.56 10.30
CA HIS A 42 11.60 -8.77 11.27
C HIS A 42 11.53 -7.70 12.38
N HIS A 43 11.98 -6.48 12.09
CA HIS A 43 11.98 -5.43 13.10
C HIS A 43 10.59 -4.74 13.17
N PRO A 44 10.01 -4.47 14.36
CA PRO A 44 8.68 -3.85 14.45
C PRO A 44 8.55 -2.52 13.68
N ALA A 45 9.61 -1.69 13.70
CA ALA A 45 9.64 -0.40 13.01
C ALA A 45 9.72 -0.48 11.47
N THR A 46 9.80 -1.67 10.87
CA THR A 46 9.84 -1.81 9.40
C THR A 46 8.46 -1.94 8.75
N HIS A 47 7.37 -1.95 9.53
CA HIS A 47 5.96 -2.01 9.06
C HIS A 47 5.73 -2.97 7.89
N GLY A 48 6.31 -4.16 8.01
CA GLY A 48 6.42 -5.13 6.93
C GLY A 48 7.82 -5.70 6.86
N VAL A 49 8.19 -6.17 5.67
CA VAL A 49 9.45 -6.89 5.45
C VAL A 49 10.41 -5.98 4.69
N LEU A 50 11.22 -5.24 5.44
CA LEU A 50 12.26 -4.36 4.91
C LEU A 50 13.56 -4.67 5.65
N ARG A 51 14.65 -4.78 4.89
CA ARG A 51 15.99 -4.92 5.44
C ARG A 51 16.80 -3.68 5.10
N LEU A 52 17.35 -3.01 6.10
CA LEU A 52 18.20 -1.85 5.95
C LEU A 52 19.60 -2.20 6.43
N LEU A 53 20.58 -2.10 5.55
CA LEU A 53 21.99 -2.09 5.93
C LEU A 53 22.38 -0.64 6.19
N VAL A 54 22.69 -0.32 7.44
CA VAL A 54 22.97 1.04 7.89
C VAL A 54 24.41 1.11 8.34
N THR A 55 25.19 2.03 7.78
CA THR A 55 26.53 2.36 8.23
C THR A 55 26.47 3.61 9.09
N LEU A 56 26.86 3.46 10.35
CA LEU A 56 26.80 4.46 11.40
C LEU A 56 28.21 4.92 11.76
N GLU A 57 28.34 6.22 12.01
CA GLU A 57 29.45 6.81 12.74
C GLU A 57 28.90 7.36 14.06
N GLY A 58 29.05 6.58 15.14
CA GLY A 58 28.35 6.86 16.39
C GLY A 58 26.83 6.84 16.20
N GLU A 59 26.19 8.00 16.38
CA GLU A 59 24.73 8.19 16.20
C GLU A 59 24.36 8.69 14.79
N VAL A 60 25.35 9.07 13.96
CA VAL A 60 25.11 9.66 12.64
C VAL A 60 25.06 8.57 11.58
N VAL A 61 23.99 8.55 10.79
CA VAL A 61 23.87 7.67 9.61
C VAL A 61 24.72 8.23 8.47
N ARG A 62 25.73 7.46 8.03
CA ARG A 62 26.61 7.82 6.90
C ARG A 62 26.15 7.21 5.59
N ASP A 63 25.71 5.96 5.62
CA ASP A 63 25.17 5.27 4.45
C ASP A 63 23.99 4.37 4.85
N LEU A 64 23.05 4.19 3.93
CA LEU A 64 21.87 3.35 4.11
C LEU A 64 21.52 2.67 2.79
N LYS A 65 21.60 1.34 2.77
CA LYS A 65 21.24 0.49 1.63
C LYS A 65 19.95 -0.27 1.93
N PRO A 66 18.81 0.11 1.35
CA PRO A 66 17.56 -0.60 1.53
C PRO A 66 17.53 -1.84 0.62
N ILE A 67 17.45 -3.01 1.22
CA ILE A 67 17.24 -4.29 0.54
C ILE A 67 15.74 -4.58 0.55
N ILE A 68 15.13 -4.42 -0.62
CA ILE A 68 13.70 -4.67 -0.88
C ILE A 68 13.51 -5.97 -1.68
N GLY A 69 12.26 -6.37 -1.89
CA GLY A 69 11.91 -7.52 -2.74
C GLY A 69 11.46 -8.77 -1.98
N TYR A 70 11.47 -8.75 -0.65
CA TYR A 70 10.95 -9.86 0.16
C TYR A 70 9.46 -10.18 -0.06
N VAL A 71 8.69 -9.18 -0.51
CA VAL A 71 7.25 -9.29 -0.84
C VAL A 71 7.03 -9.29 -2.37
N HIS A 72 8.10 -9.43 -3.17
CA HIS A 72 7.95 -9.51 -4.62
C HIS A 72 7.29 -10.84 -5.01
N THR A 73 6.05 -10.77 -5.49
CA THR A 73 5.24 -11.93 -5.88
C THR A 73 5.08 -12.09 -7.39
N GLY A 74 5.72 -11.23 -8.20
CA GLY A 74 5.58 -11.28 -9.66
C GLY A 74 4.16 -10.94 -10.15
N ILE A 75 3.54 -9.93 -9.53
CA ILE A 75 2.15 -9.50 -9.80
C ILE A 75 1.95 -9.18 -11.29
N GLU A 76 2.88 -8.43 -11.89
CA GLU A 76 2.87 -8.06 -13.31
C GLU A 76 2.89 -9.29 -14.22
N LYS A 77 3.79 -10.24 -13.94
CA LYS A 77 3.88 -11.48 -14.73
C LYS A 77 2.62 -12.33 -14.61
N THR A 78 2.02 -12.35 -13.43
CA THR A 78 0.75 -13.05 -13.21
C THR A 78 -0.38 -12.36 -13.97
N ALA A 79 -0.40 -11.02 -14.03
CA ALA A 79 -1.42 -10.27 -14.76
C ALA A 79 -1.38 -10.54 -16.27
N GLU A 80 -0.20 -10.76 -16.87
CA GLU A 80 -0.08 -11.12 -18.30
C GLU A 80 -0.82 -12.40 -18.69
N ASP A 81 -0.88 -13.39 -17.80
CA ASP A 81 -1.54 -14.69 -18.03
C ASP A 81 -3.05 -14.64 -17.74
N LYS A 82 -3.56 -13.53 -17.17
CA LYS A 82 -4.96 -13.42 -16.75
C LYS A 82 -5.73 -12.45 -17.64
N SER A 83 -6.99 -12.79 -17.88
CA SER A 83 -7.94 -11.87 -18.50
C SER A 83 -8.17 -10.64 -17.62
N TYR A 84 -8.50 -9.49 -18.22
CA TYR A 84 -8.68 -8.21 -17.52
C TYR A 84 -9.55 -8.30 -16.26
N TRP A 85 -10.69 -9.00 -16.32
CA TRP A 85 -11.56 -9.15 -15.14
C TRP A 85 -10.95 -10.02 -14.02
N LYS A 86 -10.04 -10.95 -14.35
CA LYS A 86 -9.31 -11.78 -13.37
C LYS A 86 -8.07 -11.07 -12.82
N ALA A 87 -7.59 -10.03 -13.50
CA ALA A 87 -6.44 -9.24 -13.05
C ALA A 87 -6.81 -8.25 -11.93
N ILE A 88 -8.07 -7.79 -11.86
CA ILE A 88 -8.54 -6.82 -10.84
C ILE A 88 -8.15 -7.22 -9.40
N PRO A 89 -8.45 -8.45 -8.91
CA PRO A 89 -8.12 -8.82 -7.53
C PRO A 89 -6.61 -8.94 -7.26
N ILE A 90 -5.80 -9.08 -8.31
CA ILE A 90 -4.35 -9.14 -8.22
C ILE A 90 -3.80 -7.72 -8.05
N VAL A 91 -4.31 -6.76 -8.82
CA VAL A 91 -3.92 -5.34 -8.74
C VAL A 91 -4.36 -4.72 -7.41
N GLU A 92 -5.53 -5.08 -6.89
CA GLU A 92 -5.99 -4.65 -5.55
C GLU A 92 -5.04 -5.04 -4.41
N ARG A 93 -4.14 -6.00 -4.62
CA ARG A 93 -3.18 -6.46 -3.60
C ARG A 93 -1.83 -5.76 -3.66
N MET A 94 -1.59 -4.90 -4.66
CA MET A 94 -0.33 -4.13 -4.75
C MET A 94 -0.13 -3.21 -3.54
N ASP A 95 -1.17 -2.47 -3.20
CA ASP A 95 -1.31 -1.74 -1.93
C ASP A 95 -2.52 -2.29 -1.19
N TYR A 96 -2.27 -2.95 -0.06
CA TYR A 96 -3.29 -3.58 0.77
C TYR A 96 -4.09 -2.57 1.62
N LEU A 97 -3.62 -1.34 1.75
CA LEU A 97 -4.36 -0.23 2.39
C LEU A 97 -5.22 0.48 1.34
N ALA A 98 -4.62 0.88 0.21
CA ALA A 98 -5.29 1.67 -0.82
C ALA A 98 -5.90 0.83 -1.97
N TYR A 99 -6.52 -0.31 -1.67
CA TYR A 99 -6.98 -1.25 -2.70
C TYR A 99 -8.01 -0.68 -3.69
N TYR A 100 -8.90 0.23 -3.26
CA TYR A 100 -9.85 0.89 -4.18
C TYR A 100 -9.15 1.80 -5.20
N PHE A 101 -8.05 2.47 -4.81
CA PHE A 101 -7.28 3.33 -5.71
C PHE A 101 -6.58 2.49 -6.78
N ASN A 102 -6.00 1.35 -6.41
CA ASN A 102 -5.40 0.41 -7.35
C ASN A 102 -6.43 -0.15 -8.33
N ALA A 103 -7.60 -0.56 -7.83
CA ALA A 103 -8.68 -1.04 -8.66
C ALA A 103 -9.15 0.02 -9.65
N MET A 104 -9.29 1.28 -9.19
CA MET A 104 -9.69 2.40 -10.04
C MET A 104 -8.61 2.73 -11.08
N ALA A 105 -7.32 2.72 -10.73
CA ALA A 105 -6.25 2.96 -11.68
C ALA A 105 -6.29 1.93 -12.83
N PHE A 106 -6.45 0.66 -12.51
CA PHE A 106 -6.54 -0.42 -13.51
C PHE A 106 -7.83 -0.39 -14.32
N CYS A 107 -8.98 -0.26 -13.66
CA CYS A 107 -10.28 -0.24 -14.34
C CYS A 107 -10.42 1.02 -15.19
N GLY A 108 -9.98 2.18 -14.71
CA GLY A 108 -10.03 3.45 -15.43
C GLY A 108 -9.11 3.47 -16.64
N ALA A 109 -7.91 2.89 -16.54
CA ALA A 109 -7.03 2.69 -17.69
C ALA A 109 -7.70 1.78 -18.74
N THR A 110 -8.32 0.68 -18.29
CA THR A 110 -9.02 -0.26 -19.18
C THR A 110 -10.25 0.39 -19.84
N GLU A 111 -11.02 1.19 -19.11
CA GLU A 111 -12.19 1.93 -19.63
C GLU A 111 -11.79 2.97 -20.66
N THR A 112 -10.67 3.67 -20.43
CA THR A 112 -10.10 4.62 -21.40
C THR A 112 -9.67 3.92 -22.68
N LEU A 113 -9.07 2.73 -22.59
CA LEU A 113 -8.68 1.93 -23.76
C LEU A 113 -9.89 1.38 -24.54
N LEU A 114 -11.01 1.14 -23.86
CA LEU A 114 -12.24 0.62 -24.48
C LEU A 114 -13.19 1.73 -24.93
N GLU A 115 -12.89 3.00 -24.62
CA GLU A 115 -13.75 4.16 -24.89
C GLU A 115 -15.18 3.99 -24.32
N VAL A 116 -15.31 3.36 -23.15
CA VAL A 116 -16.59 3.09 -22.51
C VAL A 116 -16.91 4.17 -21.49
N GLU A 117 -18.08 4.79 -21.61
CA GLU A 117 -18.58 5.73 -20.61
C GLU A 117 -19.31 4.99 -19.48
N VAL A 118 -18.83 5.19 -18.25
CA VAL A 118 -19.40 4.58 -17.05
C VAL A 118 -20.65 5.36 -16.61
N PRO A 119 -21.76 4.70 -16.20
CA PRO A 119 -22.97 5.37 -15.75
C PRO A 119 -22.69 6.37 -14.60
N PRO A 120 -23.35 7.56 -14.57
CA PRO A 120 -23.10 8.58 -13.55
C PRO A 120 -23.22 8.06 -12.11
N ARG A 121 -24.21 7.18 -11.84
CA ARG A 121 -24.39 6.57 -10.52
C ARG A 121 -23.15 5.79 -10.06
N ALA A 122 -22.56 5.00 -10.96
CA ALA A 122 -21.37 4.22 -10.65
C ALA A 122 -20.14 5.11 -10.43
N GLN A 123 -20.03 6.24 -11.15
CA GLN A 123 -18.97 7.23 -10.91
C GLN A 123 -19.06 7.83 -9.51
N TYR A 124 -20.25 8.26 -9.08
CA TYR A 124 -20.45 8.78 -7.71
C TYR A 124 -20.12 7.74 -6.65
N LEU A 125 -20.57 6.49 -6.82
CA LEU A 125 -20.25 5.41 -5.88
C LEU A 125 -18.74 5.16 -5.80
N ARG A 126 -18.03 5.16 -6.93
CA ARG A 126 -16.56 5.03 -6.95
C ARG A 126 -15.89 6.14 -6.14
N VAL A 127 -16.26 7.39 -6.38
CA VAL A 127 -15.69 8.54 -5.65
C VAL A 127 -15.92 8.41 -4.14
N ILE A 128 -17.13 8.03 -3.72
CA ILE A 128 -17.43 7.84 -2.29
C ILE A 128 -16.56 6.74 -1.69
N HIS A 129 -16.42 5.59 -2.35
CA HIS A 129 -15.57 4.49 -1.85
C HIS A 129 -14.09 4.85 -1.84
N LEU A 130 -13.61 5.61 -2.83
CA LEU A 130 -12.24 6.11 -2.89
C LEU A 130 -11.92 7.05 -1.72
N GLU A 131 -12.82 7.99 -1.42
CA GLU A 131 -12.61 8.92 -0.31
C GLU A 131 -12.74 8.26 1.06
N LEU A 132 -13.65 7.28 1.22
CA LEU A 132 -13.68 6.45 2.43
C LEU A 132 -12.38 5.65 2.60
N ASN A 133 -11.87 5.07 1.51
CA ASN A 133 -10.59 4.35 1.55
C ASN A 133 -9.41 5.29 1.82
N ARG A 134 -9.44 6.53 1.32
CA ARG A 134 -8.44 7.56 1.64
C ARG A 134 -8.38 7.79 3.14
N ILE A 135 -9.51 8.03 3.78
CA ILE A 135 -9.58 8.24 5.24
C ILE A 135 -9.03 7.01 5.97
N MET A 136 -9.45 5.82 5.58
CA MET A 136 -8.98 4.55 6.16
C MET A 136 -7.45 4.39 6.05
N SER A 137 -6.87 4.69 4.88
CA SER A 137 -5.42 4.62 4.65
C SER A 137 -4.66 5.62 5.53
N HIS A 138 -5.15 6.86 5.63
CA HIS A 138 -4.52 7.88 6.47
C HIS A 138 -4.63 7.56 7.97
N LEU A 139 -5.72 6.94 8.41
CA LEU A 139 -5.87 6.47 9.80
C LEU A 139 -4.82 5.41 10.15
N VAL A 140 -4.53 4.49 9.23
CA VAL A 140 -3.46 3.50 9.45
C VAL A 140 -2.11 4.20 9.49
N TRP A 141 -1.81 5.07 8.52
CA TRP A 141 -0.56 5.84 8.50
C TRP A 141 -0.34 6.62 9.79
N LEU A 142 -1.36 7.36 10.27
CA LEU A 142 -1.27 8.12 11.51
C LEU A 142 -1.08 7.20 12.71
N GLY A 143 -1.86 6.12 12.80
CA GLY A 143 -1.79 5.15 13.90
C GLY A 143 -0.43 4.46 13.99
N THR A 144 0.12 4.00 12.87
CA THR A 144 1.43 3.32 12.84
C THR A 144 2.58 4.29 13.08
N SER A 145 2.50 5.50 12.52
CA SER A 145 3.52 6.55 12.76
C SER A 145 3.55 6.96 14.24
N ALA A 146 2.37 7.12 14.86
CA ALA A 146 2.26 7.39 16.29
C ALA A 146 2.81 6.23 17.14
N LEU A 147 2.56 4.98 16.73
CA LEU A 147 3.09 3.80 17.40
C LEU A 147 4.62 3.74 17.37
N ASP A 148 5.26 4.10 16.26
CA ASP A 148 6.72 4.16 16.16
C ASP A 148 7.35 5.21 17.06
N LEU A 149 6.63 6.33 17.27
CA LEU A 149 7.02 7.37 18.22
C LEU A 149 6.72 6.98 19.68
N GLY A 150 6.04 5.86 19.92
CA GLY A 150 5.69 5.32 21.24
C GLY A 150 4.29 5.67 21.75
N ALA A 151 3.47 6.41 20.98
CA ALA A 151 2.12 6.81 21.36
C ALA A 151 1.08 5.71 21.06
N MET A 152 1.03 4.69 21.93
CA MET A 152 0.14 3.53 21.75
C MET A 152 -1.36 3.86 21.78
N SER A 153 -1.80 4.87 22.55
CA SER A 153 -3.23 5.21 22.66
C SER A 153 -3.84 5.67 21.33
N MET A 154 -3.06 6.46 20.57
CA MET A 154 -3.47 7.00 19.27
C MET A 154 -3.72 5.90 18.24
N PHE A 155 -2.89 4.86 18.26
CA PHE A 155 -3.08 3.67 17.42
C PHE A 155 -4.46 3.04 17.63
N TRP A 156 -4.88 2.85 18.89
CA TRP A 156 -6.18 2.24 19.19
C TRP A 156 -7.37 3.09 18.76
N TYR A 157 -7.28 4.42 18.90
CA TYR A 157 -8.34 5.32 18.44
C TYR A 157 -8.48 5.31 16.92
N CYS A 158 -7.36 5.36 16.19
CA CYS A 158 -7.35 5.28 14.73
C CYS A 158 -7.93 3.95 14.23
N PHE A 159 -7.58 2.83 14.88
CA PHE A 159 -8.08 1.51 14.49
C PHE A 159 -9.57 1.31 14.79
N ARG A 160 -10.08 1.86 15.90
CA ARG A 160 -11.53 1.89 16.18
C ARG A 160 -12.30 2.57 15.05
N ASP A 161 -11.80 3.71 14.58
CA ASP A 161 -12.45 4.49 13.53
C ASP A 161 -12.35 3.81 12.16
N ARG A 162 -11.19 3.20 11.89
CA ARG A 162 -10.96 2.35 10.72
C ARG A 162 -11.98 1.21 10.64
N GLU A 163 -12.31 0.56 11.76
CA GLU A 163 -13.26 -0.56 11.74
C GLU A 163 -14.67 -0.14 11.30
N LEU A 164 -15.11 1.08 11.61
CA LEU A 164 -16.40 1.57 11.11
C LEU A 164 -16.42 1.69 9.58
N ILE A 165 -15.29 2.07 8.98
CA ILE A 165 -15.16 2.13 7.52
C ILE A 165 -15.13 0.71 6.93
N LEU A 166 -14.45 -0.24 7.58
CA LEU A 166 -14.44 -1.63 7.13
C LEU A 166 -15.83 -2.28 7.19
N ASP A 167 -16.64 -1.97 8.21
CA ASP A 167 -18.02 -2.44 8.29
C ASP A 167 -18.91 -1.84 7.19
N LEU A 168 -18.60 -0.64 6.69
CA LEU A 168 -19.25 -0.04 5.52
C LEU A 168 -18.84 -0.76 4.23
N PHE A 169 -17.58 -1.15 4.09
CA PHE A 169 -17.11 -1.93 2.95
C PHE A 169 -17.71 -3.34 2.94
N GLU A 170 -17.75 -4.01 4.09
CA GLU A 170 -18.38 -5.32 4.24
C GLU A 170 -19.85 -5.29 3.83
N GLN A 171 -20.59 -4.24 4.18
CA GLN A 171 -21.97 -4.06 3.72
C GLN A 171 -22.06 -3.85 2.21
N SER A 172 -21.12 -3.11 1.61
CA SER A 172 -21.17 -2.80 0.17
C SER A 172 -20.78 -3.96 -0.74
N SER A 173 -19.80 -4.78 -0.33
CA SER A 173 -19.17 -5.79 -1.19
C SER A 173 -19.11 -7.18 -0.58
N GLY A 174 -19.58 -7.37 0.66
CA GLY A 174 -19.53 -8.64 1.38
C GLY A 174 -18.14 -9.04 1.87
N GLN A 175 -17.14 -8.16 1.77
CA GLN A 175 -15.75 -8.39 2.19
C GLN A 175 -15.22 -7.13 2.86
N ARG A 176 -14.38 -7.29 3.89
CA ARG A 176 -13.75 -6.16 4.60
C ARG A 176 -12.57 -5.57 3.83
N MET A 177 -11.73 -6.42 3.25
CA MET A 177 -10.56 -6.03 2.44
C MET A 177 -10.59 -6.77 1.11
N HIS A 178 -9.96 -6.20 0.06
CA HIS A 178 -9.94 -6.77 -1.29
C HIS A 178 -11.34 -7.07 -1.82
N THR A 179 -12.13 -6.01 -1.93
CA THR A 179 -13.57 -6.06 -2.14
C THR A 179 -13.99 -6.41 -3.56
N ARG A 180 -13.11 -6.24 -4.57
CA ARG A 180 -13.44 -6.39 -5.99
C ARG A 180 -14.73 -5.63 -6.38
N TYR A 181 -14.97 -4.50 -5.72
CA TYR A 181 -16.20 -3.72 -5.89
C TYR A 181 -16.14 -2.86 -7.16
N ILE A 182 -14.99 -2.24 -7.44
CA ILE A 182 -14.77 -1.52 -8.69
C ILE A 182 -14.46 -2.56 -9.77
N GLN A 183 -15.25 -2.55 -10.83
CA GLN A 183 -15.05 -3.43 -11.98
C GLN A 183 -15.00 -2.59 -13.26
N VAL A 184 -14.41 -3.14 -14.31
CA VAL A 184 -14.41 -2.53 -15.65
C VAL A 184 -15.87 -2.32 -16.09
N GLY A 185 -16.24 -1.06 -16.37
CA GLY A 185 -17.60 -0.67 -16.74
C GLY A 185 -18.45 -0.12 -15.58
N GLY A 186 -17.93 -0.07 -14.35
CA GLY A 186 -18.62 0.57 -13.22
C GLY A 186 -18.34 -0.06 -11.85
N VAL A 187 -19.40 -0.51 -11.19
CA VAL A 187 -19.35 -1.16 -9.88
C VAL A 187 -19.96 -2.55 -9.99
N ALA A 188 -19.54 -3.47 -9.13
CA ALA A 188 -20.01 -4.86 -9.12
C ALA A 188 -21.51 -4.95 -8.83
N GLU A 189 -21.95 -4.28 -7.76
CA GLU A 189 -23.34 -4.22 -7.32
C GLU A 189 -23.68 -2.83 -6.78
N ASP A 190 -24.96 -2.48 -6.80
CA ASP A 190 -25.44 -1.25 -6.18
C ASP A 190 -25.43 -1.38 -4.65
N ILE A 191 -25.35 -0.25 -3.95
CA ILE A 191 -25.27 -0.23 -2.49
C ILE A 191 -26.56 -0.75 -1.84
N PRO A 192 -26.47 -1.46 -0.70
CA PRO A 192 -27.65 -1.94 0.00
C PRO A 192 -28.44 -0.79 0.64
N ARG A 193 -29.72 -1.06 0.93
CA ARG A 193 -30.59 -0.09 1.62
C ARG A 193 -30.02 0.23 3.02
N GLY A 194 -30.04 1.52 3.38
CA GLY A 194 -29.53 2.00 4.67
C GLY A 194 -28.01 2.27 4.71
N TRP A 195 -27.25 1.91 3.68
CA TRP A 195 -25.80 2.18 3.64
C TRP A 195 -25.48 3.69 3.66
N VAL A 196 -26.23 4.47 2.88
CA VAL A 196 -26.05 5.94 2.79
C VAL A 196 -26.24 6.62 4.14
N GLU A 197 -27.19 6.15 4.95
CA GLU A 197 -27.46 6.72 6.27
C GLU A 197 -26.28 6.51 7.22
N LYS A 198 -25.69 5.31 7.21
CA LYS A 198 -24.49 4.99 7.99
C LYS A 198 -23.26 5.78 7.53
N VAL A 199 -23.08 5.98 6.23
CA VAL A 199 -22.00 6.85 5.71
C VAL A 199 -22.18 8.29 6.17
N ARG A 200 -23.42 8.80 6.16
CA ARG A 200 -23.73 10.14 6.67
C ARG A 200 -23.49 10.26 8.17
N GLU A 201 -23.81 9.22 8.94
CA GLU A 201 -23.51 9.17 10.38
C GLU A 201 -22.00 9.20 10.63
N PHE A 202 -21.23 8.37 9.92
CA PHE A 202 -19.77 8.37 9.99
C PHE A 202 -19.19 9.76 9.68
N THR A 203 -19.68 10.40 8.62
CA THR A 203 -19.21 11.74 8.20
C THR A 203 -19.48 12.81 9.26
N LYS A 204 -20.54 12.66 10.08
CA LYS A 204 -20.81 13.58 11.20
C LYS A 204 -19.88 13.35 12.39
N GLN A 205 -19.49 12.10 12.63
CA GLN A 205 -18.64 11.74 13.77
C GLN A 205 -17.15 12.03 13.49
N MET A 206 -16.70 11.86 12.24
CA MET A 206 -15.29 11.92 11.87
C MET A 206 -14.60 13.25 12.25
N PRO A 207 -15.18 14.46 12.05
CA PRO A 207 -14.53 15.72 12.44
C PRO A 207 -14.22 15.79 13.93
N SER A 208 -15.18 15.42 14.79
CA SER A 208 -14.97 15.41 16.24
C SER A 208 -13.88 14.41 16.68
N ARG A 209 -13.69 13.32 15.93
CA ARG A 209 -12.62 12.36 16.20
C ARG A 209 -11.27 12.84 15.66
N ALA A 210 -11.28 13.57 14.54
CA ALA A 210 -10.08 14.22 14.02
C ALA A 210 -9.54 15.27 15.00
N ASP A 211 -10.41 16.04 15.65
CA ASP A 211 -10.01 16.99 16.70
C ASP A 211 -9.32 16.26 17.88
N GLN A 212 -9.83 15.09 18.28
CA GLN A 212 -9.20 14.25 19.32
C GLN A 212 -7.81 13.73 18.96
N TYR A 213 -7.46 13.69 17.67
CA TYR A 213 -6.12 13.28 17.23
C TYR A 213 -5.10 14.41 17.28
N ASN A 214 -5.56 15.65 17.35
CA ASN A 214 -4.73 16.84 17.36
C ASN A 214 -4.45 17.34 18.78
N ASP A 215 -5.30 16.97 19.74
CA ASP A 215 -5.16 17.24 21.18
C ASP A 215 -4.17 16.28 21.88
#